data_AF-A0A958LPZ8-F1
#
_entry.id   AF-A0A958LPZ8-F1
#
_cell.length_a   1.000
_cell.length_b   1.000
_cell.length_c   1.000
_cell.angle_alpha   90.00
_cell.angle_beta   90.00
_cell.angle_gamma   90.00
#
_symmetry.space_group_name_H-M   'P 1'
#
loop_
_entity.id
_entity.type
_entity.pdbx_description
1 polymer ?
#
loop_
_entity_poly.entity_id
_entity_poly.type
_entity_poly.pdbx_seq_one_letter_code
_entity_poly.pdbx_strand_id
1 'polypeptide(L)'
;MSKRSLVIVFGGLMALGLWGCSGDEKPSSTDPSKFSSIYTNILRFHNCHSCHSPGGSAYDTDGVQLDFSTQALAHSTLTTKNVTGATSVGTCGSVKIVNTTPQTSFLAGVLFSTYHISNFAGVSGCTPYSVHLSDQNLSSSEETAIVDWINAGAQNN
;
A
#
# COMPACT_ATOMS: atom_id res chain seq x y z
N MET A 1 -15.95 55.99 -36.66
CA MET A 1 -17.36 55.65 -36.97
C MET A 1 -17.89 54.77 -35.87
N SER A 2 -18.94 55.26 -35.21
CA SER A 2 -19.60 54.69 -34.05
C SER A 2 -20.67 53.69 -34.48
N LYS A 3 -20.73 52.51 -33.87
CA LYS A 3 -21.98 51.75 -33.68
C LYS A 3 -21.93 51.07 -32.31
N ARG A 4 -22.62 51.71 -31.37
CA ARG A 4 -23.06 51.11 -30.10
C ARG A 4 -24.26 50.20 -30.41
N SER A 5 -24.31 49.03 -29.79
CA SER A 5 -25.56 48.31 -29.57
C SER A 5 -25.64 47.93 -28.10
N LEU A 6 -26.54 48.66 -27.46
CA LEU A 6 -27.09 48.51 -26.13
C LEU A 6 -28.21 47.47 -26.22
N VAL A 7 -28.18 46.42 -25.41
CA VAL A 7 -29.39 45.76 -24.91
C VAL A 7 -29.15 45.42 -23.45
N ILE A 8 -29.83 46.17 -22.59
CA ILE A 8 -30.14 45.82 -21.20
C ILE A 8 -31.41 44.97 -21.27
N VAL A 9 -31.66 44.10 -20.27
CA VAL A 9 -32.91 44.07 -19.48
C VAL A 9 -33.31 42.67 -18.98
N PHE A 10 -33.60 42.64 -17.66
CA PHE A 10 -34.37 41.70 -16.81
C PHE A 10 -33.96 40.21 -16.85
N GLY A 11 -33.80 39.49 -15.75
CA GLY A 11 -34.41 39.62 -14.42
C GLY A 11 -34.58 38.19 -13.93
N GLY A 12 -34.13 37.87 -12.72
CA GLY A 12 -34.15 36.50 -12.24
C GLY A 12 -33.55 36.36 -10.85
N LEU A 13 -34.23 36.93 -9.86
CA LEU A 13 -34.03 36.64 -8.46
C LEU A 13 -34.49 35.18 -8.22
N MET A 14 -33.58 34.21 -8.29
CA MET A 14 -33.83 32.86 -7.74
C MET A 14 -33.13 32.76 -6.40
N ALA A 15 -33.97 32.79 -5.36
CA ALA A 15 -33.64 32.44 -4.01
C ALA A 15 -33.44 30.91 -3.88
N LEU A 16 -32.54 30.56 -2.96
CA LEU A 16 -32.59 29.36 -2.11
C LEU A 16 -32.59 28.00 -2.81
N GLY A 17 -31.37 27.48 -2.97
CA GLY A 17 -31.12 26.05 -3.13
C GLY A 17 -29.74 25.71 -2.58
N LEU A 18 -29.57 25.78 -1.24
CA LEU A 18 -28.49 25.09 -0.55
C LEU A 18 -28.73 23.58 -0.71
N TRP A 19 -28.47 23.03 -1.89
CA TRP A 19 -28.15 21.62 -2.04
C TRP A 19 -26.75 21.42 -1.50
N GLY A 20 -26.68 21.35 -0.17
CA GLY A 20 -25.68 20.51 0.47
C GLY A 20 -25.97 19.09 0.02
N CYS A 21 -25.22 18.61 -0.97
CA CYS A 21 -25.07 17.18 -1.17
C CYS A 21 -24.60 16.61 0.18
N SER A 22 -25.53 15.91 0.80
CA SER A 22 -25.33 15.21 2.06
C SER A 22 -24.20 14.23 1.87
N GLY A 23 -23.16 14.41 2.69
CA GLY A 23 -22.12 13.44 2.99
C GLY A 23 -21.63 12.61 1.82
N ASP A 24 -20.45 12.95 1.29
CA ASP A 24 -19.45 11.91 1.14
C ASP A 24 -19.37 11.20 2.49
N GLU A 25 -20.03 10.05 2.59
CA GLU A 25 -19.81 9.12 3.70
C GLU A 25 -18.32 8.80 3.63
N LYS A 26 -17.53 9.55 4.42
CA LYS A 26 -16.15 9.23 4.71
C LYS A 26 -16.18 7.74 5.05
N PRO A 27 -15.55 6.87 4.24
CA PRO A 27 -15.70 5.43 4.39
C PRO A 27 -15.54 5.12 5.87
N SER A 28 -16.58 4.50 6.43
CA SER A 28 -16.71 4.13 7.84
C SER A 28 -15.33 3.87 8.38
N SER A 29 -14.93 4.64 9.42
CA SER A 29 -13.64 4.61 10.12
C SER A 29 -13.10 3.18 10.25
N THR A 30 -12.54 2.67 9.16
CA THR A 30 -12.06 1.30 9.09
C THR A 30 -10.68 1.47 9.64
N ASP A 31 -10.53 0.97 10.87
CA ASP A 31 -9.26 0.99 11.60
C ASP A 31 -8.10 0.78 10.59
N PRO A 32 -7.23 1.79 10.42
CA PRO A 32 -6.23 1.78 9.37
C PRO A 32 -5.23 0.63 9.58
N SER A 33 -5.13 0.10 10.80
CA SER A 33 -4.30 -1.06 11.14
C SER A 33 -4.92 -2.40 10.76
N LYS A 34 -6.15 -2.43 10.24
CA LYS A 34 -6.75 -3.66 9.71
C LYS A 34 -6.16 -4.04 8.38
N PHE A 35 -6.00 -5.34 8.14
CA PHE A 35 -5.43 -5.81 6.87
C PHE A 35 -6.33 -5.43 5.68
N SER A 36 -7.65 -5.43 5.84
CA SER A 36 -8.58 -4.95 4.80
C SER A 36 -8.31 -3.50 4.38
N SER A 37 -8.05 -2.61 5.33
CA SER A 37 -7.64 -1.22 5.08
C SER A 37 -6.28 -1.15 4.39
N ILE A 38 -5.27 -1.88 4.88
CA ILE A 38 -3.92 -1.91 4.30
C ILE A 38 -3.96 -2.44 2.87
N TYR A 39 -4.66 -3.54 2.62
CA TYR A 39 -4.79 -4.12 1.30
C TYR A 39 -5.43 -3.15 0.32
N THR A 40 -6.55 -2.54 0.70
CA THR A 40 -7.33 -1.68 -0.20
C THR A 40 -6.64 -0.33 -0.44
N ASN A 41 -6.21 0.33 0.65
CA ASN A 41 -5.75 1.71 0.60
C ASN A 41 -4.25 1.85 0.40
N ILE A 42 -3.47 0.78 0.62
CA ILE A 42 -2.01 0.82 0.50
C ILE A 42 -1.55 -0.15 -0.59
N LEU A 43 -1.64 -1.46 -0.37
CA LEU A 43 -1.05 -2.45 -1.28
C LEU A 43 -1.68 -2.40 -2.69
N ARG A 44 -3.00 -2.24 -2.77
CA ARG A 44 -3.69 -2.14 -4.06
C ARG A 44 -3.54 -0.75 -4.68
N PHE A 45 -3.64 0.31 -3.86
CA PHE A 45 -3.57 1.70 -4.31
C PHE A 45 -2.21 2.06 -4.90
N HIS A 46 -1.12 1.60 -4.28
CA HIS A 46 0.26 1.79 -4.78
C HIS A 46 0.65 0.79 -5.87
N ASN A 47 -0.34 0.18 -6.53
CA ASN A 47 -0.17 -0.74 -7.66
C ASN A 47 0.73 -1.95 -7.36
N CYS A 48 0.92 -2.36 -6.10
CA CYS A 48 1.66 -3.58 -5.81
C CYS A 48 0.98 -4.80 -6.48
N HIS A 49 -0.35 -4.76 -6.65
CA HIS A 49 -1.12 -5.81 -7.32
C HIS A 49 -0.72 -6.07 -8.78
N SER A 50 -0.29 -5.05 -9.55
CA SER A 50 0.07 -5.25 -10.97
C SER A 50 1.39 -6.00 -11.13
N CYS A 51 2.30 -5.85 -10.17
CA CYS A 51 3.60 -6.53 -10.17
C CYS A 51 3.56 -7.88 -9.44
N HIS A 52 2.77 -7.96 -8.35
CA HIS A 52 2.70 -9.11 -7.44
C HIS A 52 1.40 -9.91 -7.57
N SER A 53 0.90 -10.10 -8.79
CA SER A 53 -0.13 -11.10 -9.08
C SER A 53 0.46 -12.18 -9.99
N PRO A 54 -0.13 -13.38 -10.06
CA PRO A 54 0.28 -14.38 -11.06
C PRO A 54 0.27 -13.79 -12.47
N GLY A 55 1.38 -13.91 -13.21
CA GLY A 55 1.58 -13.27 -14.52
C GLY A 55 2.07 -11.82 -14.46
N GLY A 56 2.29 -11.27 -13.26
CA GLY A 56 2.91 -9.97 -13.03
C GLY A 56 4.44 -10.04 -13.12
N SER A 57 5.07 -8.88 -13.31
CA SER A 57 6.51 -8.78 -13.56
C SER A 57 7.37 -9.42 -12.45
N ALA A 58 7.04 -9.18 -11.18
CA ALA A 58 7.79 -9.72 -10.04
C ALA A 58 7.61 -11.24 -9.89
N TYR A 59 6.43 -11.76 -10.27
CA TYR A 59 6.16 -13.19 -10.23
C TYR A 59 6.95 -13.93 -11.32
N ASP A 60 6.86 -13.46 -12.57
CA ASP A 60 7.39 -14.16 -13.73
C ASP A 60 8.90 -13.97 -13.92
N THR A 61 9.40 -12.77 -13.64
CA THR A 61 10.82 -12.41 -13.89
C THR A 61 11.68 -12.70 -12.67
N ASP A 62 11.20 -12.31 -11.49
CA ASP A 62 11.98 -12.39 -10.26
C ASP A 62 11.61 -13.59 -9.41
N GLY A 63 10.60 -14.40 -9.79
CA GLY A 63 10.18 -15.57 -9.01
C GLY A 63 9.64 -15.23 -7.62
N VAL A 64 9.19 -13.99 -7.41
CA VAL A 64 8.60 -13.54 -6.14
C VAL A 64 7.15 -13.99 -6.10
N GLN A 65 6.86 -15.00 -5.27
CA GLN A 65 5.53 -15.62 -5.22
C GLN A 65 4.58 -14.95 -4.23
N LEU A 66 4.47 -13.63 -4.30
CA LEU A 66 3.40 -12.87 -3.66
C LEU A 66 2.18 -12.84 -4.59
N ASP A 67 0.98 -12.90 -4.02
CA ASP A 67 -0.28 -12.87 -4.78
C ASP A 67 -1.23 -11.84 -4.18
N PHE A 68 -1.31 -10.68 -4.83
CA PHE A 68 -2.13 -9.55 -4.43
C PHE A 68 -3.41 -9.43 -5.28
N SER A 69 -3.83 -10.52 -5.95
CA SER A 69 -5.07 -10.54 -6.74
C SER A 69 -6.33 -10.41 -5.86
N THR A 70 -6.27 -10.90 -4.62
CA THR A 70 -7.33 -10.75 -3.63
C THR A 70 -6.75 -10.48 -2.25
N GLN A 71 -7.54 -9.89 -1.35
CA GLN A 71 -7.12 -9.67 0.04
C GLN A 71 -6.73 -10.99 0.72
N ALA A 72 -7.53 -12.05 0.56
CA ALA A 72 -7.27 -13.33 1.21
C ALA A 72 -5.93 -13.94 0.74
N LEU A 73 -5.62 -13.87 -0.55
CA LEU A 73 -4.36 -14.35 -1.11
C LEU A 73 -3.18 -13.47 -0.70
N ALA A 74 -3.37 -12.15 -0.66
CA ALA A 74 -2.34 -11.21 -0.22
C ALA A 74 -1.96 -11.49 1.23
N HIS A 75 -2.96 -11.59 2.11
CA HIS A 75 -2.76 -11.93 3.52
C HIS A 75 -2.03 -13.28 3.68
N SER A 76 -2.56 -14.31 3.02
CA SER A 76 -2.02 -15.67 3.11
C SER A 76 -0.59 -15.72 2.62
N THR A 77 -0.26 -15.13 1.47
CA THR A 77 1.11 -15.16 0.94
C THR A 77 2.08 -14.37 1.80
N LEU A 78 1.70 -13.17 2.28
CA LEU A 78 2.53 -12.35 3.16
C LEU A 78 2.87 -13.03 4.50
N THR A 79 1.89 -13.70 5.11
CA THR A 79 2.03 -14.23 6.48
C THR A 79 2.54 -15.67 6.55
N THR A 80 2.34 -16.47 5.50
CA THR A 80 2.76 -17.89 5.52
C THR A 80 4.12 -18.13 4.90
N LYS A 81 4.51 -17.35 3.89
CA LYS A 81 5.71 -17.60 3.09
C LYS A 81 6.96 -16.92 3.67
N ASN A 82 8.10 -17.48 3.28
CA ASN A 82 9.40 -16.84 3.44
C ASN A 82 9.74 -16.04 2.17
N VAL A 83 10.79 -15.23 2.24
CA VAL A 83 11.30 -14.49 1.10
C VAL A 83 11.71 -15.46 -0.01
N THR A 84 11.27 -15.16 -1.23
CA THR A 84 11.60 -15.91 -2.45
C THR A 84 12.03 -14.95 -3.54
N GLY A 85 12.81 -15.43 -4.50
CA GLY A 85 13.05 -14.75 -5.77
C GLY A 85 14.53 -14.67 -6.18
N ALA A 86 14.74 -14.43 -7.47
CA ALA A 86 16.02 -14.36 -8.19
C ALA A 86 16.87 -13.12 -7.86
N THR A 87 16.32 -12.16 -7.13
CA THR A 87 17.03 -10.95 -6.71
C THR A 87 17.34 -10.91 -5.20
N SER A 88 16.81 -11.87 -4.41
CA SER A 88 17.12 -12.09 -2.98
C SER A 88 17.77 -13.47 -2.74
N VAL A 89 18.29 -14.07 -3.82
CA VAL A 89 18.56 -15.52 -3.93
C VAL A 89 19.56 -15.99 -2.90
N GLY A 90 19.09 -16.92 -2.09
CA GLY A 90 19.89 -17.64 -1.12
C GLY A 90 19.80 -17.01 0.25
N THR A 91 20.36 -15.82 0.42
CA THR A 91 20.70 -15.37 1.77
C THR A 91 19.48 -15.05 2.61
N CYS A 92 18.42 -14.45 2.05
CA CYS A 92 17.21 -14.12 2.82
C CYS A 92 16.14 -15.23 2.84
N GLY A 93 16.36 -16.38 2.20
CA GLY A 93 15.31 -17.39 1.98
C GLY A 93 14.70 -18.01 3.26
N SER A 94 15.37 -17.89 4.40
CA SER A 94 14.83 -18.30 5.71
C SER A 94 14.02 -17.20 6.42
N VAL A 95 14.06 -15.96 5.93
CA VAL A 95 13.39 -14.81 6.55
C VAL A 95 11.91 -14.82 6.17
N LYS A 96 11.04 -14.53 7.14
CA LYS A 96 9.60 -14.39 6.92
C LYS A 96 9.28 -13.08 6.19
N ILE A 97 8.34 -13.14 5.25
CA ILE A 97 7.88 -11.92 4.56
C ILE A 97 7.20 -11.00 5.57
N VAL A 98 6.25 -11.51 6.34
CA VAL A 98 5.70 -10.84 7.52
C VAL A 98 6.03 -11.65 8.77
N ASN A 99 6.67 -11.00 9.72
CA ASN A 99 6.85 -11.49 11.10
C ASN A 99 6.04 -10.60 12.06
N THR A 100 5.75 -11.05 13.28
CA THR A 100 4.99 -10.28 14.30
C THR A 100 5.80 -9.15 14.95
N THR A 101 6.96 -8.81 14.38
CA THR A 101 7.85 -7.77 14.87
C THR A 101 8.43 -7.03 13.66
N PRO A 102 8.17 -5.71 13.51
CA PRO A 102 8.56 -4.95 12.31
C PRO A 102 10.04 -5.06 11.95
N GLN A 103 10.93 -5.06 12.95
CA GLN A 103 12.39 -5.13 12.79
C GLN A 103 12.87 -6.44 12.13
N THR A 104 12.02 -7.47 12.09
CA THR A 104 12.32 -8.77 11.47
C THR A 104 11.30 -9.17 10.41
N SER A 105 10.38 -8.25 10.07
CA SER A 105 9.38 -8.41 9.01
C SER A 105 9.97 -7.90 7.72
N PHE A 106 10.26 -8.79 6.76
CA PHE A 106 10.93 -8.38 5.51
C PHE A 106 10.13 -7.33 4.73
N LEU A 107 8.80 -7.39 4.77
CA LEU A 107 7.90 -6.37 4.21
C LEU A 107 8.24 -4.97 4.74
N ALA A 108 8.46 -4.82 6.04
CA ALA A 108 8.79 -3.54 6.65
C ALA A 108 10.18 -3.04 6.21
N GLY A 109 11.17 -3.93 6.10
CA GLY A 109 12.51 -3.58 5.62
C GLY A 109 12.58 -3.24 4.12
N VAL A 110 11.62 -3.73 3.33
CA VAL A 110 11.47 -3.40 1.91
C VAL A 110 10.77 -2.04 1.71
N LEU A 111 9.79 -1.72 2.55
CA LEU A 111 8.97 -0.52 2.40
C LEU A 111 9.50 0.70 3.15
N PHE A 112 10.22 0.52 4.25
CA PHE A 112 10.60 1.61 5.14
C PHE A 112 12.10 1.59 5.46
N SER A 113 12.76 2.74 5.27
CA SER A 113 14.21 2.86 5.47
C SER A 113 14.62 2.61 6.92
N THR A 114 13.75 2.92 7.88
CA THR A 114 13.96 2.66 9.31
C THR A 114 14.20 1.19 9.63
N TYR A 115 13.60 0.26 8.87
CA TYR A 115 13.77 -1.19 9.04
C TYR A 115 14.70 -1.80 7.98
N HIS A 116 15.24 -1.00 7.07
CA HIS A 116 16.13 -1.45 6.02
C HIS A 116 17.56 -1.60 6.55
N ILE A 117 17.87 -2.76 7.11
CA ILE A 117 19.15 -3.04 7.76
C ILE A 117 19.91 -4.19 7.08
N SER A 118 21.24 -4.14 7.16
CA SER A 118 22.10 -5.27 6.78
C SER A 118 22.04 -6.40 7.81
N ASN A 119 22.33 -7.62 7.39
CA ASN A 119 22.22 -8.84 8.21
C ASN A 119 20.81 -9.01 8.81
N PHE A 120 19.80 -8.73 8.00
CA PHE A 120 18.40 -8.63 8.39
C PHE A 120 17.91 -9.91 9.08
N ALA A 121 17.13 -9.74 10.15
CA ALA A 121 16.66 -10.83 11.00
C ALA A 121 17.78 -11.79 11.49
N GLY A 122 19.02 -11.28 11.62
CA GLY A 122 20.17 -12.05 12.07
C GLY A 122 20.80 -12.94 10.99
N VAL A 123 20.36 -12.83 9.74
CA VAL A 123 20.87 -13.66 8.64
C VAL A 123 22.01 -12.92 7.93
N SER A 124 23.23 -13.43 8.07
CA SER A 124 24.44 -12.82 7.52
C SER A 124 24.34 -12.61 6.01
N GLY A 125 24.52 -11.38 5.54
CA GLY A 125 24.44 -11.01 4.12
C GLY A 125 23.02 -10.85 3.58
N CYS A 126 21.99 -10.99 4.42
CA CYS A 126 20.62 -10.67 4.04
C CYS A 126 20.39 -9.17 4.20
N THR A 127 19.96 -8.49 3.13
CA THR A 127 19.53 -7.09 3.14
C THR A 127 18.24 -7.02 2.33
N PRO A 128 17.16 -6.38 2.85
CA PRO A 128 15.94 -6.18 2.09
C PRO A 128 16.18 -5.41 0.80
N TYR A 129 15.22 -5.45 -0.13
CA TYR A 129 15.30 -4.69 -1.37
C TYR A 129 15.11 -3.20 -1.11
N SER A 130 15.95 -2.37 -1.73
CA SER A 130 15.85 -0.91 -1.59
C SER A 130 14.97 -0.25 -2.66
N VAL A 131 14.61 -0.97 -3.73
CA VAL A 131 13.85 -0.41 -4.87
C VAL A 131 12.51 0.18 -4.40
N HIS A 132 11.83 -0.48 -3.46
CA HIS A 132 10.54 0.00 -2.98
C HIS A 132 10.63 1.16 -1.97
N LEU A 133 11.82 1.46 -1.43
CA LEU A 133 11.99 2.57 -0.48
C LEU A 133 11.72 3.94 -1.11
N SER A 134 12.07 4.11 -2.39
CA SER A 134 11.82 5.34 -3.14
C SER A 134 10.55 5.30 -3.97
N ASP A 135 10.17 4.11 -4.44
CA ASP A 135 9.17 3.99 -5.50
C ASP A 135 7.73 4.03 -5.00
N GLN A 136 7.50 3.63 -3.74
CA GLN A 136 6.14 3.53 -3.20
C GLN A 136 5.66 4.82 -2.54
N ASN A 137 6.56 5.75 -2.18
CA ASN A 137 6.23 7.05 -1.57
C ASN A 137 5.13 6.97 -0.49
N LEU A 138 5.20 5.96 0.39
CA LEU A 138 4.22 5.78 1.46
C LEU A 138 4.27 6.96 2.43
N SER A 139 3.10 7.47 2.80
CA SER A 139 2.97 8.49 3.84
C SER A 139 3.30 7.91 5.21
N SER A 140 3.68 8.78 6.17
CA SER A 140 3.96 8.33 7.54
C SER A 140 2.74 7.65 8.20
N SER A 141 1.52 8.02 7.81
CA SER A 141 0.29 7.34 8.27
C SER A 141 0.15 5.93 7.72
N GLU A 142 0.54 5.69 6.46
CA GLU A 142 0.51 4.36 5.85
C GLU A 142 1.60 3.45 6.42
N GLU A 143 2.79 4.01 6.67
CA GLU A 143 3.85 3.33 7.41
C GLU A 143 3.37 2.91 8.80
N THR A 144 2.79 3.85 9.56
CA THR A 144 2.24 3.58 10.90
C THR A 144 1.18 2.48 10.84
N ALA A 145 0.26 2.53 9.88
CA ALA A 145 -0.78 1.53 9.71
C ALA A 145 -0.21 0.10 9.49
N ILE A 146 0.79 -0.04 8.61
CA ILE A 146 1.44 -1.34 8.35
C ILE A 146 2.20 -1.83 9.59
N VAL A 147 2.92 -0.93 10.27
CA VAL A 147 3.66 -1.26 11.50
C VAL A 147 2.71 -1.71 12.62
N ASP A 148 1.60 -1.00 12.81
CA ASP A 148 0.59 -1.34 13.81
C ASP A 148 -0.07 -2.68 13.52
N TRP A 149 -0.39 -2.96 12.25
CA TRP A 149 -0.90 -4.26 11.82
C TRP A 149 0.08 -5.40 12.13
N ILE A 150 1.37 -5.19 11.84
CA ILE A 150 2.42 -6.16 12.15
C ILE A 150 2.49 -6.41 13.68
N ASN A 151 2.53 -5.33 14.47
CA ASN A 151 2.59 -5.39 15.93
C ASN A 151 1.34 -6.06 16.54
N ALA A 152 0.18 -5.90 15.91
CA ALA A 152 -1.06 -6.57 16.28
C ALA A 152 -1.12 -8.05 15.87
N GLY A 153 -0.02 -8.63 15.37
CA GLY A 153 0.07 -10.03 14.99
C GLY A 153 -0.35 -10.33 13.55
N ALA A 154 -0.39 -9.32 12.69
CA ALA A 154 -0.67 -9.44 11.26
C ALA A 154 -1.98 -10.19 10.94
N GLN A 155 -3.05 -9.92 11.68
CA GLN A 155 -4.34 -10.60 11.53
C GLN A 155 -5.05 -10.25 10.20
N ASN A 156 -5.91 -11.14 9.70
CA ASN A 156 -6.77 -10.87 8.54
C ASN A 156 -8.14 -10.36 9.02
N ASN A 157 -8.31 -9.04 9.13
CA ASN A 157 -9.47 -8.39 9.75
C ASN A 157 -9.98 -7.16 9.00
#